data_AF-A0A453MJD5-F1
#
_entry.id   AF-A0A453MJD5-F1
#
_cell.length_a   1.000
_cell.length_b   1.000
_cell.length_c   1.000
_cell.angle_alpha   90.00
_cell.angle_beta   90.00
_cell.angle_gamma   90.00
#
_symmetry.space_group_name_H-M   'P 1'
#
loop_
_entity.id
_entity.type
_entity.pdbx_description
1 polymer ?
#
loop_
_entity_poly.entity_id
_entity_poly.type
_entity_poly.pdbx_seq_one_letter_code
_entity_poly.pdbx_strand_id
1 'polypeptide(L)'
;MEQATITVACNILQNTAVIQEQRGVANGISVTLMSIFKAVAPAAGGILFSWAQKNITGLFLPGDHILFFMLNMVSVIGLSLTFKPFFSMTSVMK
;
A
#
# COMPACT_ATOMS: atom_id res chain seq x y z
N MET A 1 -19.13 4.58 -7.75
CA MET A 1 -19.76 4.71 -6.43
C MET A 1 -19.11 3.82 -5.36
N GLU A 2 -18.40 2.75 -5.73
CA GLU A 2 -17.72 1.82 -4.81
C GLU A 2 -16.67 2.48 -3.89
N GLN A 3 -15.83 3.38 -4.44
CA GLN A 3 -14.72 3.98 -3.69
C GLN A 3 -15.18 4.91 -2.56
N ALA A 4 -16.34 5.54 -2.71
CA ALA A 4 -16.94 6.39 -1.69
C ALA A 4 -17.39 5.55 -0.49
N THR A 5 -18.00 4.40 -0.74
CA THR A 5 -18.50 3.49 0.30
C THR A 5 -17.37 2.93 1.18
N ILE A 6 -16.25 2.53 0.59
CA ILE A 6 -15.08 1.99 1.33
C ILE A 6 -14.45 3.06 2.21
N THR A 7 -14.31 4.28 1.68
CA THR A 7 -13.74 5.42 2.42
C THR A 7 -14.62 5.78 3.62
N VAL A 8 -15.95 5.79 3.42
CA VAL A 8 -16.92 6.08 4.48
C VAL A 8 -16.94 4.97 5.54
N ALA A 9 -16.96 3.70 5.13
CA ALA A 9 -16.93 2.57 6.06
C ALA A 9 -15.63 2.55 6.90
N CYS A 10 -14.48 2.82 6.27
CA CYS A 10 -13.20 2.93 6.97
C CYS A 10 -13.19 4.10 7.96
N ASN A 11 -13.75 5.25 7.57
CA ASN A 11 -13.85 6.43 8.44
C ASN A 11 -14.78 6.21 9.67
N ILE A 12 -15.81 5.36 9.55
CA ILE A 12 -16.68 4.97 10.68
C ILE A 12 -15.93 4.03 11.64
N LEU A 13 -15.20 3.05 11.11
CA LEU A 13 -14.40 2.11 11.90
C LEU A 13 -13.24 2.81 12.62
N GLN A 14 -12.53 3.72 11.94
CA GLN A 14 -11.49 4.56 12.54
C GLN A 14 -12.07 5.52 13.59
N ASN A 15 -13.28 6.07 13.38
CA ASN A 15 -13.97 6.86 14.40
C ASN A 15 -14.28 6.06 15.67
N THR A 16 -14.63 4.78 15.56
CA THR A 16 -15.05 3.96 16.72
C THR A 16 -13.87 3.48 17.55
N ALA A 17 -12.68 3.33 16.94
CA ALA A 17 -11.48 2.81 17.61
C ALA A 17 -10.63 3.88 18.34
N VAL A 18 -10.93 5.18 18.19
CA VAL A 18 -10.05 6.28 18.66
C VAL A 18 -10.81 7.26 19.57
N ILE A 19 -10.15 7.68 20.66
CA ILE A 19 -10.58 8.75 21.58
C ILE A 19 -10.76 10.07 20.80
N GLN A 20 -11.85 10.79 21.06
CA GLN A 20 -12.42 11.83 20.20
C GLN A 20 -11.46 12.97 19.81
N GLU A 21 -10.45 13.25 20.64
CA GLU A 21 -9.43 14.29 20.44
C GLU A 21 -8.41 13.98 19.33
N GLN A 22 -8.12 12.70 19.06
CA GLN A 22 -7.07 12.27 18.12
C GLN A 22 -7.62 11.87 16.73
N ARG A 23 -8.95 11.90 16.55
CA ARG A 23 -9.64 11.44 15.33
C ARG A 23 -9.30 12.28 14.09
N GLY A 24 -9.15 13.60 14.26
CA GLY A 24 -8.77 14.50 13.17
C GLY A 24 -7.36 14.22 12.65
N VAL A 25 -6.42 13.95 13.55
CA VAL A 25 -5.02 13.64 13.20
C VAL A 25 -4.91 12.25 12.59
N ALA A 26 -5.57 11.23 13.17
CA ALA A 26 -5.55 9.87 12.65
C ALA A 26 -6.16 9.78 11.23
N ASN A 27 -7.32 10.41 11.02
CA ASN A 27 -7.95 10.45 9.69
C ASN A 27 -7.10 11.27 8.70
N GLY A 28 -6.52 12.39 9.14
CA GLY A 28 -5.63 13.21 8.30
C GLY A 28 -4.39 12.46 7.83
N ILE A 29 -3.74 11.71 8.72
CA ILE A 29 -2.58 10.87 8.38
C ILE A 29 -3.00 9.73 7.44
N SER A 30 -4.11 9.03 7.75
CA SER A 30 -4.61 7.93 6.91
C SER A 30 -4.93 8.40 5.49
N VAL A 31 -5.59 9.55 5.33
CA VAL A 31 -5.96 10.09 4.02
C VAL A 31 -4.75 10.61 3.27
N THR A 32 -3.79 11.24 3.96
CA THR A 32 -2.53 11.70 3.35
C THR A 32 -1.72 10.52 2.84
N LEU A 33 -1.55 9.48 3.67
CA LEU A 33 -0.82 8.28 3.30
C LEU A 33 -1.49 7.55 2.13
N MET A 34 -2.82 7.40 2.18
CA MET A 34 -3.60 6.79 1.11
C MET A 34 -3.45 7.57 -0.21
N SER A 35 -3.46 8.90 -0.17
CA SER A 35 -3.29 9.74 -1.36
C SER A 35 -1.88 9.59 -1.95
N ILE A 36 -0.84 9.59 -1.11
CA ILE A 36 0.55 9.38 -1.53
C ILE A 36 0.69 8.02 -2.22
N PHE A 37 0.18 6.94 -1.61
CA PHE A 37 0.21 5.61 -2.23
C PHE A 37 -0.57 5.58 -3.54
N LYS A 38 -1.74 6.24 -3.62
CA LYS A 38 -2.51 6.34 -4.86
C LYS A 38 -1.81 7.14 -5.96
N ALA A 39 -0.94 8.08 -5.63
CA ALA A 39 -0.16 8.85 -6.60
C ALA A 39 1.12 8.10 -7.03
N VAL A 40 1.79 7.44 -6.09
CA VAL A 40 3.07 6.75 -6.32
C VAL A 40 2.87 5.38 -6.98
N ALA A 41 1.79 4.65 -6.65
CA ALA A 41 1.55 3.31 -7.19
C ALA A 41 1.39 3.30 -8.73
N PRO A 42 0.64 4.21 -9.37
CA PRO A 42 0.57 4.28 -10.83
C PRO A 42 1.90 4.63 -11.48
N ALA A 43 2.69 5.53 -10.86
CA ALA A 43 3.99 5.92 -11.40
C ALA A 43 5.01 4.77 -11.31
N ALA A 44 5.10 4.11 -10.15
CA ALA A 44 5.95 2.95 -9.95
C ALA A 44 5.54 1.78 -10.85
N GLY A 45 4.23 1.52 -10.98
CA GLY A 45 3.68 0.52 -11.89
C GLY A 45 4.00 0.83 -13.36
N GLY A 46 3.90 2.10 -13.78
CA GLY A 46 4.23 2.53 -15.13
C GLY A 46 5.72 2.40 -15.48
N ILE A 47 6.62 2.69 -14.54
CA ILE A 47 8.06 2.49 -14.72
C ILE A 47 8.39 1.00 -14.85
N LEU A 48 7.83 0.16 -13.97
CA LEU A 48 8.00 -1.29 -14.04
C LEU A 48 7.46 -1.85 -15.36
N PHE A 49 6.29 -1.38 -15.79
CA PHE A 49 5.65 -1.83 -17.02
C PHE A 49 6.44 -1.40 -18.26
N SER A 50 6.94 -0.15 -18.29
CA SER A 50 7.81 0.34 -19.37
C SER A 50 9.13 -0.44 -19.44
N TRP A 51 9.70 -0.81 -18.29
CA TRP A 51 10.89 -1.65 -18.22
C TRP A 51 10.61 -3.10 -18.65
N ALA A 52 9.48 -3.67 -18.25
CA ALA A 52 9.02 -4.99 -18.70
C ALA A 52 8.82 -5.01 -20.22
N GLN A 53 8.23 -3.95 -20.80
CA GLN A 53 8.09 -3.81 -22.26
C GLN A 53 9.42 -3.62 -22.98
N LYS A 54 10.40 -2.95 -22.36
CA LYS A 54 11.73 -2.77 -22.94
C LYS A 54 12.55 -4.07 -22.96
N ASN A 55 12.29 -4.98 -22.04
CA ASN A 55 13.02 -6.25 -21.89
C ASN A 55 12.29 -7.46 -22.50
N ILE A 56 11.24 -7.27 -23.32
CA ILE A 56 10.54 -8.37 -24.02
C ILE A 56 11.51 -9.13 -24.96
N THR A 57 12.54 -8.46 -25.48
CA THR A 57 13.55 -9.01 -26.40
C THR A 57 14.77 -9.63 -25.71
N GLY A 58 14.85 -9.59 -24.37
CA GLY A 58 15.97 -10.15 -23.61
C GLY A 58 15.90 -11.67 -23.55
N LEU A 59 17.00 -12.35 -23.90
CA LEU A 59 17.12 -13.81 -24.06
C LEU A 59 16.86 -14.65 -22.78
N PHE A 60 16.58 -14.03 -21.62
CA PHE A 60 16.60 -14.70 -20.31
C PHE A 60 15.22 -14.84 -19.64
N LEU A 61 14.35 -13.82 -19.63
CA LEU A 61 12.99 -13.91 -19.06
C LEU A 61 11.99 -13.04 -19.88
N PRO A 62 10.84 -13.57 -20.34
CA PRO A 62 9.79 -12.78 -20.97
C PRO A 62 9.32 -11.63 -20.05
N GLY A 63 9.07 -10.45 -20.61
CA GLY A 63 8.70 -9.24 -19.84
C GLY A 63 7.55 -9.43 -18.85
N ASP A 64 6.60 -10.31 -19.16
CA ASP A 64 5.46 -10.63 -18.28
C ASP A 64 5.88 -11.37 -16.99
N HIS A 65 6.84 -12.29 -17.09
CA HIS A 65 7.36 -13.02 -15.92
C HIS A 65 8.12 -12.10 -14.96
N ILE A 66 8.78 -11.08 -15.49
CA ILE A 66 9.51 -10.08 -14.69
C ILE A 66 8.52 -9.26 -13.84
N LEU A 67 7.37 -8.91 -14.41
CA LEU A 67 6.32 -8.18 -13.70
C LEU A 67 5.73 -9.02 -12.56
N PHE A 68 5.42 -10.30 -12.84
CA PHE A 68 4.97 -11.24 -11.82
C PHE A 68 6.01 -11.47 -10.71
N PHE A 69 7.28 -11.60 -11.05
CA PHE A 69 8.36 -11.77 -10.08
C PHE A 69 8.49 -10.56 -9.14
N MET A 70 8.46 -9.35 -9.71
CA MET A 70 8.52 -8.11 -8.93
C MET A 70 7.30 -7.95 -8.01
N LEU A 71 6.10 -8.27 -8.49
CA LEU A 71 4.90 -8.25 -7.65
C LEU A 71 4.97 -9.27 -6.51
N ASN A 72 5.49 -10.48 -6.77
CA ASN A 72 5.70 -11.50 -5.75
C ASN A 72 6.75 -11.06 -4.71
N MET A 73 7.86 -10.43 -5.11
CA MET A 73 8.84 -9.86 -4.18
C MET A 73 8.21 -8.84 -3.24
N VAL A 74 7.47 -7.86 -3.79
CA VAL A 74 6.79 -6.84 -2.96
C VAL A 74 5.75 -7.48 -2.03
N SER A 75 5.02 -8.49 -2.51
CA SER A 75 4.04 -9.23 -1.71
C SER A 75 4.69 -10.01 -0.56
N VAL A 76 5.81 -10.69 -0.79
CA VAL A 76 6.56 -11.41 0.25
C VAL A 76 7.15 -10.46 1.29
N ILE A 77 7.63 -9.28 0.87
CA ILE A 77 8.08 -8.23 1.79
C ILE A 77 6.90 -7.70 2.61
N GLY A 78 5.77 -7.38 1.99
CA GLY A 78 4.56 -6.93 2.69
C GLY A 78 4.02 -7.97 3.67
N LEU A 79 4.03 -9.25 3.29
CA LEU A 79 3.68 -10.36 4.15
C LEU A 79 4.67 -10.50 5.30
N SER A 80 5.98 -10.36 5.04
CA SER A 80 7.02 -10.37 6.06
C SER A 80 6.83 -9.26 7.09
N LEU A 81 6.50 -8.05 6.62
CA LEU A 81 6.19 -6.90 7.46
C LEU A 81 4.89 -7.08 8.26
N THR A 82 3.96 -7.94 7.82
CA THR A 82 2.71 -8.27 8.53
C THR A 82 2.94 -9.17 9.74
N PHE A 83 4.07 -9.89 9.80
CA PHE A 83 4.37 -10.70 10.98
C PHE A 83 4.63 -9.81 12.22
N LYS A 84 4.15 -10.31 13.37
CA LYS A 84 4.26 -9.73 14.72
C LYS A 84 5.58 -9.02 15.06
N PRO A 85 6.79 -9.46 14.66
CA PRO A 85 8.03 -8.73 14.95
C PRO A 85 8.09 -7.28 14.41
N PHE A 86 7.32 -6.94 13.37
CA PHE A 86 7.31 -5.59 12.78
C PHE A 86 6.00 -4.81 13.05
N PHE A 87 4.92 -5.51 13.42
CA PHE A 87 3.64 -4.93 13.87
C PHE A 87 3.53 -4.82 15.40
N SER A 88 4.66 -4.66 16.11
CA SER A 88 4.60 -4.25 17.52
C SER A 88 3.95 -2.88 17.57
N MET A 89 2.70 -2.82 18.05
CA MET A 89 2.05 -1.59 18.45
C MET A 89 3.05 -0.81 19.29
N THR A 90 3.45 0.37 18.82
CA THR A 90 4.08 1.35 19.68
C THR A 90 3.04 1.65 20.76
N SER A 91 3.17 0.99 21.90
CA SER A 91 2.53 1.37 23.14
C SER A 91 3.11 2.73 23.53
N VAL A 92 2.62 3.78 22.88
CA VAL A 92 2.76 5.15 23.37
C VAL A 92 1.63 5.34 24.37
N MET A 93 1.76 4.69 25.51
CA MET A 93 1.04 5.07 26.71
C MET A 93 1.89 4.71 27.92
N LYS A 94 2.78 5.64 28.27
CA LYS A 94 3.02 5.99 29.66
C LYS A 94 2.92 7.50 29.78
#